data_AF-A0A965S2J4-F1
#
_entry.id   AF-A0A965S2J4-F1
#
_cell.length_a   1.000
_cell.length_b   1.000
_cell.length_c   1.000
_cell.angle_alpha   90.00
_cell.angle_beta   90.00
_cell.angle_gamma   90.00
#
_symmetry.space_group_name_H-M   'P 1'
#
loop_
_entity.id
_entity.type
_entity.pdbx_description
1 polymer ?
#
loop_
_entity_poly.entity_id
_entity_poly.type
_entity_poly.pdbx_seq_one_letter_code
_entity_poly.pdbx_strand_id
1 'polypeptide(L)'
;MDPLKPNQEPQDIKKYFDPKSYTTVFVDSTGFKTQHHELVEHIETLKSIKVNSEDYHAILQQLKQQYTIDDFYTLCEQSSSDAYTAHVLRIIWECNCDSSSKAEALLPYVCSKVFVVAFEALTVFQEAMPELQPAQLENLKVLYKTLEHSGIESIETDFKTWLQNI
;
A
#
# COMPACT_ATOMS: atom_id res chain seq x y z
N MET A 1 -23.80 53.53 20.23
CA MET A 1 -23.56 52.25 19.51
C MET A 1 -23.76 52.55 18.04
N ASP A 2 -22.67 52.74 17.30
CA ASP A 2 -22.72 52.95 15.86
C ASP A 2 -22.90 51.59 15.15
N PRO A 3 -23.81 51.48 14.16
CA PRO A 3 -23.91 50.28 13.36
C PRO A 3 -22.67 50.16 12.47
N LEU A 4 -22.04 48.98 12.49
CA LEU A 4 -20.94 48.61 11.61
C LEU A 4 -21.36 48.78 10.15
N LYS A 5 -20.77 49.74 9.43
CA LYS A 5 -20.91 49.87 7.98
C LYS A 5 -20.19 48.70 7.30
N PRO A 6 -20.83 47.96 6.39
CA PRO A 6 -20.12 47.01 5.52
C PRO A 6 -19.37 47.84 4.48
N ASN A 7 -18.10 48.12 4.74
CA ASN A 7 -17.27 48.91 3.82
C ASN A 7 -16.14 48.05 3.30
N GLN A 8 -16.43 47.14 2.37
CA GLN A 8 -15.42 46.60 1.47
C GLN A 8 -16.06 46.43 0.09
N GLU A 9 -15.57 47.22 -0.86
CA GLU A 9 -15.85 47.11 -2.29
C GLU A 9 -15.61 45.67 -2.76
N PRO A 10 -16.32 45.18 -3.80
CA PRO A 10 -16.09 43.84 -4.33
C PRO A 10 -14.63 43.71 -4.76
N GLN A 11 -13.86 42.94 -3.99
CA GLN A 11 -12.46 42.66 -4.33
C GLN A 11 -12.46 41.89 -5.65
N ASP A 12 -11.84 42.48 -6.67
CA ASP A 12 -11.71 41.87 -7.98
C ASP A 12 -10.81 40.64 -7.86
N ILE A 13 -11.43 39.47 -7.66
CA ILE A 13 -10.79 38.18 -7.39
C ILE A 13 -9.76 37.85 -8.47
N LYS A 14 -9.94 38.37 -9.69
CA LYS A 14 -9.02 38.23 -10.82
C LYS A 14 -7.63 38.84 -10.59
N LYS A 15 -7.46 39.74 -9.62
CA LYS A 15 -6.13 40.27 -9.24
C LYS A 15 -5.28 39.28 -8.44
N TYR A 16 -5.90 38.26 -7.86
CA TYR A 16 -5.20 37.19 -7.12
C TYR A 16 -5.00 35.92 -7.95
N PHE A 17 -5.58 35.88 -9.16
CA PHE A 17 -5.49 34.75 -10.07
C PHE A 17 -4.58 35.13 -11.23
N ASP A 18 -3.29 34.82 -11.15
CA ASP A 18 -2.36 34.90 -12.29
C ASP A 18 -2.30 33.53 -13.00
N PRO A 19 -2.86 33.39 -14.20
CA PRO A 19 -2.81 32.14 -14.97
C PRO A 19 -1.38 31.65 -15.27
N LYS A 20 -0.38 32.55 -15.20
CA LYS A 20 1.03 32.22 -15.43
C LYS A 20 1.76 31.76 -14.18
N SER A 21 1.20 31.96 -12.98
CA SER A 21 1.78 31.55 -11.70
C SER A 21 1.27 30.18 -11.22
N TYR A 22 0.42 29.51 -12.00
CA TYR A 22 0.06 28.12 -11.72
C TYR A 22 1.21 27.20 -12.08
N THR A 23 1.90 26.70 -11.06
CA THR A 23 2.52 25.39 -11.17
C THR A 23 1.44 24.38 -10.80
N THR A 24 0.90 23.68 -11.78
CA THR A 24 0.22 22.41 -11.50
C THR A 24 1.26 21.52 -10.85
N VAL A 25 1.15 21.29 -9.54
CA VAL A 25 1.88 20.21 -8.90
C VAL A 25 1.19 18.94 -9.36
N PHE A 26 1.66 18.40 -10.48
CA PHE A 26 1.50 16.98 -10.73
C PHE A 26 2.24 16.31 -9.59
N VAL A 27 1.52 15.59 -8.73
CA VAL A 27 2.16 14.54 -7.93
C VAL A 27 2.44 13.44 -8.94
N ASP A 28 3.48 13.65 -9.74
CA ASP A 28 3.96 12.67 -10.69
C ASP A 28 4.74 11.60 -9.93
N SER A 29 4.89 10.44 -10.55
CA SER A 29 5.57 9.24 -10.06
C SER A 29 7.09 9.43 -9.90
N THR A 30 7.55 10.62 -9.51
CA THR A 30 8.95 10.99 -9.33
C THR A 30 9.54 10.25 -8.13
N GLY A 31 10.02 9.04 -8.42
CA GLY A 31 10.67 8.13 -7.48
C GLY A 31 10.81 6.72 -8.04
N PHE A 32 9.92 6.32 -8.95
CA PHE A 32 9.96 4.98 -9.55
C PHE A 32 10.83 4.98 -10.81
N LYS A 33 11.79 4.04 -10.88
CA LYS A 33 12.50 3.74 -12.13
C LYS A 33 11.46 3.32 -13.17
N THR A 34 11.64 3.77 -14.42
CA THR A 34 10.75 3.69 -15.59
C THR A 34 10.02 2.37 -15.87
N GLN A 35 10.35 1.28 -15.17
CA GLN A 35 9.82 -0.07 -15.39
C GLN A 35 8.44 -0.32 -14.79
N HIS A 36 7.96 0.49 -13.83
CA HIS A 36 6.67 0.26 -13.15
C HIS A 36 5.68 1.44 -13.26
N HIS A 37 5.90 2.38 -14.17
CA HIS A 37 5.03 3.57 -14.26
C HIS A 37 3.56 3.20 -14.48
N GLU A 38 3.28 2.29 -15.43
CA GLU A 38 1.94 1.81 -15.73
C GLU A 38 1.32 1.02 -14.56
N LEU A 39 2.11 0.24 -13.82
CA LEU A 39 1.65 -0.44 -12.59
C LEU A 39 1.22 0.57 -11.52
N VAL A 40 2.02 1.61 -11.30
CA VAL A 40 1.73 2.68 -10.34
C VAL A 40 0.46 3.43 -10.74
N GLU A 41 0.26 3.73 -12.03
CA GLU A 41 -0.96 4.39 -12.52
C GLU A 41 -2.22 3.54 -12.28
N HIS A 42 -2.16 2.24 -12.53
CA HIS A 42 -3.28 1.34 -12.23
C HIS A 42 -3.60 1.31 -10.73
N ILE A 43 -2.58 1.23 -9.87
CA ILE A 43 -2.74 1.26 -8.41
C ILE A 43 -3.38 2.57 -7.93
N GLU A 44 -2.90 3.71 -8.42
CA GLU A 44 -3.49 5.02 -8.06
C GLU A 44 -4.90 5.20 -8.62
N THR A 45 -5.21 4.55 -9.75
CA THR A 45 -6.59 4.51 -10.29
C THR A 45 -7.51 3.76 -9.34
N LEU A 46 -7.12 2.57 -8.87
CA LEU A 46 -7.91 1.75 -7.93
C LEU A 46 -8.17 2.45 -6.59
N LYS A 47 -7.27 3.34 -6.16
CA LYS A 47 -7.44 4.17 -4.96
C LYS A 47 -8.51 5.25 -5.10
N SER A 48 -8.91 5.60 -6.33
CA SER A 48 -9.83 6.70 -6.61
C SER A 48 -11.29 6.29 -6.36
N ILE A 49 -12.02 7.12 -5.61
CA ILE A 49 -13.46 6.96 -5.28
C ILE A 49 -14.37 6.89 -6.53
N LYS A 50 -13.85 7.24 -7.72
CA LYS A 50 -14.62 7.34 -8.96
C LYS A 50 -14.65 6.06 -9.79
N VAL A 51 -13.89 5.03 -9.44
CA VAL A 51 -13.86 3.77 -10.19
C VAL A 51 -15.12 2.97 -9.85
N ASN A 52 -15.89 2.60 -10.87
CA ASN A 52 -17.06 1.74 -10.68
C ASN A 52 -16.61 0.27 -10.47
N SER A 53 -17.51 -0.58 -9.98
CA SER A 53 -17.17 -1.97 -9.66
C SER A 53 -16.69 -2.79 -10.86
N GLU A 54 -17.23 -2.55 -12.07
CA GLU A 54 -16.86 -3.30 -13.27
C GLU A 54 -15.43 -2.96 -13.72
N ASP A 55 -15.12 -1.66 -13.79
CA ASP A 55 -13.79 -1.16 -14.12
C ASP A 55 -12.76 -1.56 -13.06
N TYR A 56 -13.15 -1.56 -11.78
CA TYR A 56 -12.30 -2.02 -10.69
C TYR A 56 -11.85 -3.47 -10.88
N HIS A 57 -12.79 -4.37 -11.15
CA HIS A 57 -12.48 -5.77 -11.41
C HIS A 57 -11.70 -5.97 -12.70
N ALA A 58 -11.98 -5.19 -13.75
CA ALA A 58 -11.23 -5.25 -15.00
C ALA A 58 -9.74 -4.87 -14.79
N ILE A 59 -9.47 -3.81 -14.02
CA ILE A 59 -8.11 -3.39 -13.68
C ILE A 59 -7.40 -4.46 -12.85
N LEU A 60 -8.04 -5.04 -11.82
CA LEU A 60 -7.45 -6.13 -11.04
C LEU A 60 -7.07 -7.34 -11.91
N GLN A 61 -7.92 -7.70 -12.88
CA GLN A 61 -7.62 -8.78 -13.82
C GLN A 61 -6.44 -8.44 -14.74
N GLN A 62 -6.37 -7.21 -15.23
CA GLN A 62 -5.22 -6.74 -16.03
C GLN A 62 -3.93 -6.78 -15.21
N LEU A 63 -3.97 -6.29 -13.97
CA LEU A 63 -2.84 -6.31 -13.06
C LEU A 63 -2.30 -7.72 -12.84
N LYS A 64 -3.19 -8.69 -12.58
CA LYS A 64 -2.84 -10.11 -12.42
C LYS A 64 -2.18 -10.71 -13.67
N GLN A 65 -2.59 -10.29 -14.87
CA GLN A 65 -2.10 -10.84 -16.13
C GLN A 65 -0.77 -10.23 -16.57
N GLN A 66 -0.54 -8.96 -16.22
CA GLN A 66 0.60 -8.19 -16.72
C GLN A 66 1.80 -8.18 -15.77
N TYR A 67 1.57 -8.34 -14.46
CA TYR A 67 2.60 -8.17 -13.45
C TYR A 67 2.78 -9.41 -12.59
N THR A 68 4.02 -9.62 -12.18
CA THR A 68 4.42 -10.67 -11.25
C THR A 68 4.30 -10.18 -9.82
N ILE A 69 4.27 -11.12 -8.86
CA ILE A 69 4.29 -10.77 -7.44
C ILE A 69 5.52 -9.93 -7.07
N ASP A 70 6.67 -10.17 -7.72
CA ASP A 70 7.91 -9.43 -7.51
C ASP A 70 7.77 -7.94 -7.86
N ASP A 71 6.98 -7.61 -8.88
CA ASP A 71 6.72 -6.22 -9.28
C ASP A 71 5.99 -5.47 -8.16
N PHE A 72 4.99 -6.08 -7.53
CA PHE A 72 4.28 -5.48 -6.40
C PHE A 72 5.16 -5.32 -5.16
N TYR A 73 5.99 -6.30 -4.82
CA TYR A 73 6.89 -6.18 -3.67
C TYR A 73 7.97 -5.12 -3.92
N THR A 74 8.44 -4.99 -5.16
CA THR A 74 9.34 -3.90 -5.54
C THR A 74 8.72 -2.54 -5.27
N LEU A 75 7.41 -2.38 -5.51
CA LEU A 75 6.70 -1.14 -5.15
C LEU A 75 6.58 -0.93 -3.64
N CYS A 76 6.32 -1.99 -2.87
CA CYS A 76 6.31 -1.91 -1.40
C CYS A 76 7.68 -1.46 -0.85
N GLU A 77 8.77 -2.01 -1.38
CA GLU A 77 10.15 -1.70 -0.96
C GLU A 77 10.59 -0.29 -1.36
N GLN A 78 10.14 0.20 -2.51
CA GLN A 78 10.48 1.53 -3.02
C GLN A 78 9.60 2.65 -2.42
N SER A 79 8.45 2.29 -1.86
CA SER A 79 7.53 3.26 -1.27
C SER A 79 8.09 3.85 0.03
N SER A 80 8.06 5.18 0.12
CA SER A 80 8.29 5.90 1.38
C SER A 80 6.99 6.18 2.16
N SER A 81 5.84 5.69 1.68
CA SER A 81 4.52 5.96 2.23
C SER A 81 3.86 4.68 2.73
N ASP A 82 3.67 4.56 4.04
CA ASP A 82 3.01 3.40 4.65
C ASP A 82 1.58 3.21 4.11
N ALA A 83 0.87 4.30 3.82
CA ALA A 83 -0.47 4.26 3.24
C ALA A 83 -0.45 3.67 1.82
N TYR A 84 0.58 4.00 1.03
CA TYR A 84 0.75 3.41 -0.29
C TYR A 84 1.12 1.94 -0.19
N THR A 85 2.06 1.58 0.69
CA THR A 85 2.47 0.20 0.94
C THR A 85 1.30 -0.68 1.36
N ALA A 86 0.46 -0.21 2.30
CA ALA A 86 -0.77 -0.91 2.69
C ALA A 86 -1.72 -1.11 1.50
N HIS A 87 -1.84 -0.11 0.63
CA HIS A 87 -2.69 -0.21 -0.55
C HIS A 87 -2.17 -1.22 -1.58
N VAL A 88 -0.85 -1.28 -1.79
CA VAL A 88 -0.23 -2.30 -2.66
C VAL A 88 -0.46 -3.70 -2.10
N LEU A 89 -0.27 -3.90 -0.79
CA LEU A 89 -0.55 -5.18 -0.12
C LEU A 89 -2.01 -5.61 -0.29
N ARG A 90 -2.94 -4.68 -0.13
CA ARG A 90 -4.36 -4.95 -0.37
C ARG A 90 -4.62 -5.39 -1.82
N ILE A 91 -4.02 -4.72 -2.80
CA ILE A 91 -4.15 -5.07 -4.22
C ILE A 91 -3.56 -6.45 -4.50
N ILE A 92 -2.45 -6.83 -3.88
CA ILE A 92 -1.88 -8.20 -3.98
C ILE A 92 -2.94 -9.24 -3.58
N TRP A 93 -3.63 -9.01 -2.46
CA TRP A 93 -4.70 -9.89 -1.99
C TRP A 93 -5.91 -9.88 -2.93
N GLU A 94 -6.39 -8.72 -3.34
CA GLU A 94 -7.57 -8.59 -4.20
C GLU A 94 -7.34 -9.13 -5.63
N CYS A 95 -6.11 -9.06 -6.15
CA CYS A 95 -5.71 -9.72 -7.40
C CYS A 95 -5.64 -11.26 -7.27
N ASN A 96 -5.66 -11.77 -6.04
CA ASN A 96 -5.46 -13.18 -5.73
C ASN A 96 -4.16 -13.71 -6.36
N CYS A 97 -3.07 -12.97 -6.12
CA CYS A 97 -1.72 -13.33 -6.56
C CYS A 97 -1.12 -14.37 -5.59
N ASP A 98 -0.54 -15.44 -6.14
CA ASP A 98 0.19 -16.42 -5.32
C ASP A 98 1.43 -15.76 -4.69
N SER A 99 1.35 -15.56 -3.37
CA SER A 99 2.39 -14.92 -2.56
C SER A 99 3.21 -15.93 -1.74
N SER A 100 3.02 -17.24 -1.94
CA SER A 100 3.72 -18.31 -1.21
C SER A 100 5.24 -18.20 -1.31
N SER A 101 5.74 -17.82 -2.48
CA SER A 101 7.17 -17.57 -2.74
C SER A 101 7.74 -16.34 -2.00
N LYS A 102 6.87 -15.45 -1.49
CA LYS A 102 7.23 -14.19 -0.82
C LYS A 102 6.88 -14.15 0.66
N ALA A 103 6.49 -15.28 1.26
CA ALA A 103 6.12 -15.33 2.68
C ALA A 103 7.19 -14.76 3.62
N GLU A 104 8.48 -15.02 3.36
CA GLU A 104 9.58 -14.46 4.16
C GLU A 104 9.68 -12.93 4.00
N ALA A 105 9.43 -12.41 2.80
CA ALA A 105 9.44 -10.98 2.51
C ALA A 105 8.24 -10.23 3.11
N LEU A 106 7.16 -10.93 3.48
CA LEU A 106 6.00 -10.35 4.19
C LEU A 106 6.27 -10.07 5.67
N LEU A 107 7.18 -10.82 6.30
CA LEU A 107 7.40 -10.74 7.74
C LEU A 107 7.69 -9.33 8.26
N PRO A 108 8.53 -8.50 7.62
CA PRO A 108 8.75 -7.13 8.06
C PRO A 108 7.48 -6.28 8.05
N TYR A 109 6.59 -6.50 7.07
CA TYR A 109 5.32 -5.78 6.95
C TYR A 109 4.30 -6.25 7.98
N VAL A 110 4.20 -7.56 8.22
CA VAL A 110 3.36 -8.15 9.28
C VAL A 110 3.76 -7.62 10.66
N CYS A 111 5.06 -7.41 10.86
CA CYS A 111 5.60 -6.86 12.11
C CYS A 111 5.62 -5.31 12.12
N SER A 112 5.04 -4.64 11.11
CA SER A 112 5.05 -3.18 11.06
C SER A 112 4.36 -2.56 12.27
N LYS A 113 4.90 -1.44 12.76
CA LYS A 113 4.24 -0.63 13.80
C LYS A 113 3.04 0.14 13.28
N VAL A 114 2.87 0.21 11.96
CA VAL A 114 1.74 0.85 11.31
C VAL A 114 0.64 -0.18 11.10
N PHE A 115 -0.41 -0.08 11.90
CA PHE A 115 -1.52 -1.05 11.93
C PHE A 115 -2.04 -1.40 10.54
N VAL A 116 -2.29 -0.42 9.68
CA VAL A 116 -2.84 -0.66 8.33
C VAL A 116 -1.89 -1.46 7.44
N VAL A 117 -0.57 -1.29 7.58
CA VAL A 117 0.42 -2.08 6.83
C VAL A 117 0.44 -3.51 7.38
N ALA A 118 0.49 -3.65 8.70
CA ALA A 118 0.52 -4.96 9.36
C ALA A 118 -0.74 -5.78 9.04
N PHE A 119 -1.91 -5.15 9.07
CA PHE A 119 -3.19 -5.80 8.80
C PHE A 119 -3.29 -6.31 7.35
N GLU A 120 -2.95 -5.47 6.36
CA GLU A 120 -2.99 -5.88 4.95
C GLU A 120 -1.92 -6.95 4.67
N ALA A 121 -0.72 -6.82 5.25
CA ALA A 121 0.32 -7.84 5.13
C ALA A 121 -0.09 -9.18 5.73
N LEU A 122 -0.76 -9.17 6.89
CA LEU A 122 -1.28 -10.38 7.51
C LEU A 122 -2.33 -11.05 6.64
N THR A 123 -3.20 -10.28 6.00
CA THR A 123 -4.23 -10.80 5.07
C THR A 123 -3.57 -11.51 3.88
N VAL A 124 -2.56 -10.89 3.25
CA VAL A 124 -1.78 -11.52 2.17
C VAL A 124 -1.06 -12.79 2.68
N PHE A 125 -0.50 -12.74 3.88
CA PHE A 125 0.23 -13.86 4.46
C PHE A 125 -0.68 -15.06 4.74
N GLN A 126 -1.87 -14.83 5.31
CA GLN A 126 -2.86 -15.87 5.59
C GLN A 126 -3.31 -16.62 4.34
N GLU A 127 -3.45 -15.91 3.21
CA GLU A 127 -3.79 -16.52 1.91
C GLU A 127 -2.64 -17.41 1.40
N ALA A 128 -1.38 -16.99 1.63
CA ALA A 128 -0.19 -17.73 1.19
C ALA A 128 0.11 -18.98 2.04
N MET A 129 -0.35 -19.00 3.29
CA MET A 129 -0.02 -20.04 4.29
C MET A 129 -0.30 -21.48 3.86
N PRO A 130 -1.45 -21.82 3.25
CA PRO A 130 -1.76 -23.22 2.88
C PRO A 130 -0.76 -23.84 1.90
N GLU A 131 -0.07 -23.01 1.11
CA GLU A 131 0.85 -23.44 0.04
C GLU A 131 2.32 -23.54 0.52
N LEU A 132 2.60 -23.14 1.76
CA LEU A 132 3.96 -23.14 2.31
C LEU A 132 4.48 -24.55 2.58
N GLN A 133 5.68 -24.82 2.07
CA GLN A 133 6.38 -26.07 2.34
C GLN A 133 6.94 -26.08 3.77
N PRO A 134 7.12 -27.26 4.41
CA PRO A 134 7.64 -27.37 5.77
C PRO A 134 8.97 -26.64 6.01
N ALA A 135 9.87 -26.64 5.01
CA ALA A 135 11.13 -25.92 5.09
C ALA A 135 10.95 -24.39 5.17
N GLN A 136 9.97 -23.84 4.43
CA GLN A 136 9.65 -22.41 4.47
C GLN A 136 9.04 -22.04 5.83
N LEU A 137 8.17 -22.89 6.38
CA LEU A 137 7.61 -22.70 7.71
C LEU A 137 8.70 -22.64 8.79
N GLU A 138 9.71 -23.52 8.72
CA GLU A 138 10.82 -23.50 9.68
C GLU A 138 11.67 -22.23 9.56
N ASN A 139 11.97 -21.79 8.32
CA ASN A 139 12.68 -20.52 8.10
C ASN A 139 11.90 -19.33 8.67
N LEU A 140 10.59 -19.28 8.45
CA LEU A 140 9.72 -18.23 8.98
C LEU A 140 9.75 -18.18 10.52
N LYS A 141 9.77 -19.34 11.19
CA LYS A 141 9.91 -19.40 12.66
C LYS A 141 11.25 -18.83 13.13
N VAL A 142 12.34 -19.11 12.43
CA VAL A 142 13.67 -18.59 12.76
C VAL A 142 13.74 -17.07 12.53
N LEU A 143 13.24 -16.60 11.40
CA LEU A 143 13.19 -15.18 11.06
C LEU A 143 12.33 -14.40 12.06
N TYR A 144 11.15 -14.91 12.38
CA TYR A 144 10.26 -14.32 13.38
C TYR A 144 10.94 -14.17 14.75
N LYS A 145 11.57 -15.24 15.25
CA LYS A 145 12.32 -15.18 16.52
C LYS A 145 13.37 -14.08 16.46
N THR A 146 14.08 -13.93 15.35
CA THR A 146 15.09 -12.87 15.18
C THR A 146 14.46 -11.47 15.25
N LEU A 147 13.30 -11.28 14.63
CA LEU A 147 12.56 -10.02 14.65
C LEU A 147 11.98 -9.69 16.04
N GLU A 148 11.54 -10.69 16.81
CA GLU A 148 11.04 -10.50 18.19
C GLU A 148 12.16 -9.96 19.11
N HIS A 149 13.38 -10.49 18.97
CA HIS A 149 14.55 -9.99 19.73
C HIS A 149 15.01 -8.59 19.28
N SER A 150 14.52 -8.11 18.13
CA SER A 150 14.84 -6.80 17.56
C SER A 150 13.97 -5.66 18.14
N GLY A 151 13.04 -5.96 19.06
CA GLY A 151 12.16 -4.95 19.68
C GLY A 151 10.97 -4.53 18.79
N ILE A 152 10.61 -5.37 17.81
CA ILE A 152 9.40 -5.19 17.01
C ILE A 152 8.24 -5.89 17.76
N GLU A 153 7.67 -5.20 18.75
CA GLU A 153 6.70 -5.79 19.69
C GLU A 153 5.23 -5.74 19.22
N SER A 154 4.91 -5.11 18.09
CA SER A 154 3.52 -5.04 17.59
C SER A 154 3.22 -6.20 16.65
N ILE A 155 3.09 -7.40 17.21
CA ILE A 155 2.53 -8.53 16.48
C ILE A 155 1.17 -8.83 17.09
N GLU A 156 0.16 -8.94 16.24
CA GLU A 156 -1.18 -9.36 16.62
C GLU A 156 -1.09 -10.73 17.31
N THR A 157 -1.73 -10.86 18.48
CA THR A 157 -1.69 -12.06 19.33
C THR A 157 -1.98 -13.34 18.53
N ASP A 158 -2.81 -13.24 17.50
CA ASP A 158 -3.24 -14.36 16.66
C ASP A 158 -2.12 -14.86 15.75
N PHE A 159 -1.27 -13.98 15.19
CA PHE A 159 -0.12 -14.38 14.39
C PHE A 159 0.96 -15.06 15.24
N LYS A 160 1.21 -14.51 16.43
CA LYS A 160 2.13 -15.12 17.40
C LYS A 160 1.64 -16.48 17.86
N THR A 161 0.35 -16.59 18.18
CA THR A 161 -0.29 -17.85 18.58
C THR A 161 -0.24 -18.86 17.46
N TRP A 162 -0.47 -18.45 16.21
CA TRP A 162 -0.38 -19.33 15.06
C TRP A 162 1.05 -19.87 14.86
N LEU A 163 2.07 -19.00 14.83
CA LEU A 163 3.48 -19.41 14.67
C LEU A 163 3.95 -20.41 15.73
N GLN A 164 3.36 -20.38 16.93
CA GLN A 164 3.66 -21.30 18.02
C GLN A 164 2.97 -22.67 17.90
N ASN A 165 1.91 -22.78 17.08
CA ASN A 165 1.07 -23.97 16.95
C ASN A 165 1.28 -24.76 15.65
N ILE A 166 2.04 -24.21 14.69
CA ILE A 166 2.65 -24.96 13.58
C ILE A 166 4.02 -25.49 13.95
#